data_AF-A0A1V5AHK3-F1
#
_entry.id   AF-A0A1V5AHK3-F1
#
_cell.length_a   1.000
_cell.length_b   1.000
_cell.length_c   1.000
_cell.angle_alpha   90.00
_cell.angle_beta   90.00
_cell.angle_gamma   90.00
#
_symmetry.space_group_name_H-M   'P 1'
#
loop_
_entity.id
_entity.type
_entity.pdbx_description
1 polymer ?
#
loop_
_entity_poly.entity_id
_entity_poly.type
_entity_poly.pdbx_seq_one_letter_code
_entity_poly.pdbx_strand_id
1 'polypeptide(L)'
;MIPIEYFLLGVAVLLLLSVISSKASSQLGVPTLLLFLVIGMLAGSDGPGGIYFSDPWLAQSLGIVALIFILFSGGLDTRWGEIKPVLWKGALLSTVGVMITTIIVGYAAYFLLDFTLQEALLLAAIISSTDAAAVFSVLRSKKISLKGELRPLLELESGSNDPMAIFLTASLIGLIMNPASQPTALIPMFAQQMALGAVFGYIMGRAVVFSINRIRLDYQGLYPILTVSLILLTYGLTSVLGGNGFLAVYLAGLTMGNYSFIHKRSLMHYHDSLAWMMQIAMFLTLGLLVFPYRLIPIAGISLLISFLLMFLARPISVLLCLAPFKMPMKDRVLISWVGLRGSVPIILATFPLLAGIQKADTIFNIVFFVVLTSVLVQGSSIPFVARRLGLEAPMESVSEQETVADREVWESLVKLKVASGSAAVGKQIADLNIPDDTWIAVLRRNGHPIRPGGSTVLQAGDRLSVQSSGQSLDLLRSQLETREGADDEA
;
A
#
# COMPACT_ATOMS: atom_id res chain seq x y z
N MET A 1 19.77 19.12 -27.30
CA MET A 1 18.60 18.32 -26.89
C MET A 1 19.07 16.90 -26.69
N ILE A 2 18.87 16.31 -25.51
CA ILE A 2 19.23 14.91 -25.25
C ILE A 2 18.23 14.04 -26.04
N PRO A 3 18.68 13.12 -26.92
CA PRO A 3 17.78 12.21 -27.61
C PRO A 3 16.99 11.33 -26.62
N ILE A 4 15.73 11.05 -26.94
CA ILE A 4 14.81 10.34 -26.03
C ILE A 4 15.32 8.94 -25.66
N GLU A 5 16.12 8.33 -26.51
CA GLU A 5 16.76 7.04 -26.32
C GLU A 5 17.67 7.05 -25.08
N TYR A 6 18.43 8.13 -24.86
CA TYR A 6 19.29 8.26 -23.68
C TYR A 6 18.47 8.46 -22.40
N PHE A 7 17.35 9.17 -22.49
CA PHE A 7 16.43 9.30 -21.35
C PHE A 7 15.82 7.94 -20.98
N LEU A 8 15.33 7.20 -21.97
CA LEU A 8 14.79 5.85 -21.77
C LEU A 8 15.84 4.89 -21.21
N LEU A 9 17.08 4.96 -21.70
CA LEU A 9 18.19 4.17 -21.18
C LEU A 9 18.50 4.52 -19.72
N GLY A 10 18.53 5.81 -19.38
CA GLY A 10 18.70 6.27 -18.00
C GLY A 10 17.61 5.74 -17.08
N VAL A 11 16.34 5.87 -17.47
CA VAL A 11 15.19 5.34 -16.70
C VAL A 11 15.30 3.82 -16.54
N ALA A 12 15.61 3.08 -17.61
CA ALA A 12 15.75 1.63 -17.57
C ALA A 12 16.88 1.20 -16.60
N VAL A 13 18.03 1.88 -16.64
CA VAL A 13 19.15 1.61 -15.71
C VAL A 13 18.74 1.89 -14.26
N LEU A 14 18.09 3.02 -13.99
CA LEU A 14 17.66 3.35 -12.62
C LEU A 14 16.64 2.35 -12.08
N LEU A 15 15.67 1.92 -12.91
CA LEU A 15 14.70 0.90 -12.54
C LEU A 15 15.38 -0.45 -12.28
N LEU A 16 16.29 -0.89 -13.15
CA LEU A 16 17.05 -2.13 -12.96
C LEU A 16 17.89 -2.10 -11.69
N LEU A 17 18.59 -1.00 -11.42
CA LEU A 17 19.36 -0.81 -10.19
C LEU A 17 18.44 -0.86 -8.96
N SER A 18 17.25 -0.28 -9.04
CA SER A 18 16.26 -0.30 -7.96
C SER A 18 15.79 -1.73 -7.66
N VAL A 19 15.43 -2.49 -8.70
CA VAL A 19 15.04 -3.90 -8.56
C VAL A 19 16.16 -4.74 -7.95
N ILE A 20 17.40 -4.61 -8.45
CA ILE A 20 18.56 -5.34 -7.91
C ILE A 20 18.82 -4.95 -6.46
N SER A 21 18.73 -3.66 -6.14
CA SER A 21 18.96 -3.13 -4.80
C SER A 21 17.90 -3.60 -3.79
N SER A 22 16.67 -3.87 -4.22
CA SER A 22 15.64 -4.43 -3.33
C SER A 22 16.05 -5.78 -2.73
N LYS A 23 16.78 -6.61 -3.48
CA LYS A 23 17.36 -7.86 -2.98
C LYS A 23 18.45 -7.61 -1.96
N ALA A 24 19.31 -6.62 -2.20
CA ALA A 24 20.36 -6.21 -1.25
C ALA A 24 19.77 -5.68 0.07
N SER A 25 18.61 -5.01 0.01
CA SER A 25 17.89 -4.52 1.19
C SER A 25 17.64 -5.59 2.25
N SER A 26 17.26 -6.81 1.80
CA SER A 26 17.01 -7.93 2.71
C SER A 26 18.25 -8.38 3.49
N GLN A 27 19.42 -8.30 2.85
CA GLN A 27 20.71 -8.67 3.44
C GLN A 27 21.19 -7.59 4.39
N LEU A 28 21.15 -6.32 3.96
CA LEU A 28 21.61 -5.17 4.74
C LEU A 28 20.69 -4.83 5.92
N GLY A 29 19.42 -5.26 5.90
CA GLY A 29 18.44 -4.93 6.94
C GLY A 29 18.03 -3.47 6.96
N VAL A 30 18.15 -2.80 5.81
CA VAL A 30 17.78 -1.40 5.59
C VAL A 30 16.44 -1.36 4.85
N PRO A 31 15.60 -0.32 5.03
CA PRO A 31 14.37 -0.14 4.25
C PRO A 31 14.66 -0.01 2.75
N THR A 32 13.93 -0.75 1.90
CA THR A 32 14.12 -0.74 0.44
C THR A 32 13.95 0.66 -0.16
N LEU A 33 13.01 1.43 0.36
CA LEU A 33 12.72 2.80 -0.07
C LEU A 33 13.92 3.73 0.12
N LEU A 34 14.75 3.49 1.15
CA LEU A 34 15.99 4.25 1.35
C LEU A 34 16.98 4.01 0.22
N LEU A 35 17.07 2.78 -0.26
CA LEU A 35 17.99 2.44 -1.33
C LEU A 35 17.59 3.14 -2.63
N PHE A 36 16.29 3.24 -2.93
CA PHE A 36 15.80 4.00 -4.08
C PHE A 36 16.16 5.48 -3.96
N LEU A 37 16.02 6.06 -2.77
CA LEU A 37 16.42 7.44 -2.50
C LEU A 37 17.92 7.65 -2.74
N VAL A 38 18.76 6.74 -2.23
CA VAL A 38 20.22 6.79 -2.40
C VAL A 38 20.62 6.61 -3.86
N ILE A 39 19.99 5.69 -4.59
CA ILE A 39 20.21 5.52 -6.03
C ILE A 39 19.85 6.83 -6.77
N GLY A 40 18.73 7.45 -6.42
CA GLY A 40 18.34 8.76 -6.96
C GLY A 40 19.40 9.84 -6.67
N MET A 41 19.90 9.93 -5.44
CA MET A 41 20.95 10.90 -5.06
C MET A 41 22.28 10.64 -5.81
N LEU A 42 22.67 9.37 -5.97
CA LEU A 42 23.87 8.99 -6.72
C LEU A 42 23.71 9.25 -8.22
N ALA A 43 22.50 9.13 -8.74
CA ALA A 43 22.19 9.49 -10.12
C ALA A 43 22.12 11.02 -10.32
N GLY A 44 21.76 11.76 -9.26
CA GLY A 44 21.52 13.20 -9.28
C GLY A 44 22.77 14.05 -9.52
N SER A 45 22.57 15.36 -9.41
CA SER A 45 23.54 16.42 -9.78
C SER A 45 24.89 16.29 -9.07
N ASP A 46 24.90 16.02 -7.76
CA ASP A 46 26.12 15.87 -6.96
C ASP A 46 26.65 14.42 -6.95
N GLY A 47 25.90 13.49 -7.53
CA GLY A 47 26.25 12.08 -7.58
C GLY A 47 27.11 11.73 -8.80
N PRO A 48 27.67 10.51 -8.86
CA PRO A 48 28.41 10.03 -10.03
C PRO A 48 27.61 10.03 -11.34
N GLY A 49 26.27 10.03 -11.28
CA GLY A 49 25.41 10.10 -12.46
C GLY A 49 25.32 11.49 -13.10
N GLY A 50 25.53 12.56 -12.34
CA GLY A 50 25.54 13.93 -12.83
C GLY A 50 24.22 14.41 -13.47
N ILE A 51 23.08 13.75 -13.19
CA ILE A 51 21.77 14.13 -13.74
C ILE A 51 21.28 15.37 -13.01
N TYR A 52 21.37 16.52 -13.67
CA TYR A 52 20.85 17.77 -13.12
C TYR A 52 19.30 17.77 -13.15
N PHE A 53 18.69 17.77 -11.97
CA PHE A 53 17.24 17.80 -11.80
C PHE A 53 16.83 18.80 -10.71
N SER A 54 16.32 19.96 -11.13
CA SER A 54 15.89 21.04 -10.24
C SER A 54 14.49 21.52 -10.60
N ASP A 55 13.54 20.59 -10.71
CA ASP A 55 12.14 20.89 -11.03
C ASP A 55 11.21 20.41 -9.90
N PRO A 56 10.96 21.26 -8.88
CA PRO A 56 10.05 20.93 -7.79
C PRO A 56 8.61 20.70 -8.26
N TRP A 57 8.18 21.29 -9.38
CA TRP A 57 6.82 21.13 -9.89
C TRP A 57 6.62 19.74 -10.47
N LEU A 58 7.57 19.27 -11.29
CA LEU A 58 7.54 17.92 -11.84
C LEU A 58 7.65 16.87 -10.73
N ALA A 59 8.54 17.09 -9.76
CA ALA A 59 8.69 16.21 -8.60
C ALA A 59 7.41 16.14 -7.75
N GLN A 60 6.79 17.29 -7.47
CA GLN A 60 5.52 17.36 -6.75
C GLN A 60 4.40 16.66 -7.51
N SER A 61 4.28 16.91 -8.80
CA SER A 61 3.22 16.37 -9.64
C SER A 61 3.32 14.84 -9.72
N LEU A 62 4.52 14.31 -9.94
CA LEU A 62 4.79 12.88 -9.90
C LEU A 62 4.53 12.32 -8.50
N GLY A 63 4.94 13.02 -7.44
CA GLY A 63 4.68 12.65 -6.06
C GLY A 63 3.20 12.55 -5.70
N ILE A 64 2.38 13.50 -6.15
CA ILE A 64 0.91 13.47 -5.96
C ILE A 64 0.31 12.25 -6.66
N VAL A 65 0.67 12.02 -7.93
CA VAL A 65 0.18 10.86 -8.69
C VAL A 65 0.61 9.55 -8.02
N ALA A 66 1.86 9.46 -7.58
CA ALA A 66 2.37 8.30 -6.86
C ALA A 66 1.60 8.07 -5.56
N LEU A 67 1.40 9.13 -4.77
CA LEU A 67 0.72 9.04 -3.47
C LEU A 67 -0.74 8.61 -3.60
N ILE A 68 -1.45 9.03 -4.66
CA ILE A 68 -2.80 8.56 -4.97
C ILE A 68 -2.82 7.02 -5.05
N PHE A 69 -1.94 6.42 -5.84
CA PHE A 69 -1.91 4.97 -6.00
C PHE A 69 -1.39 4.23 -4.77
N ILE A 70 -0.40 4.80 -4.06
CA ILE A 70 0.15 4.22 -2.83
C ILE A 70 -0.92 4.18 -1.73
N LEU A 71 -1.61 5.30 -1.48
CA LEU A 71 -2.67 5.36 -0.47
C LEU A 71 -3.88 4.51 -0.86
N PHE A 72 -4.22 4.44 -2.14
CA PHE A 72 -5.27 3.54 -2.60
C PHE A 72 -4.93 2.08 -2.31
N SER A 73 -3.71 1.64 -2.66
CA SER A 73 -3.25 0.27 -2.41
C SER A 73 -3.21 -0.04 -0.92
N GLY A 74 -2.71 0.90 -0.10
CA GLY A 74 -2.72 0.78 1.36
C GLY A 74 -4.14 0.60 1.91
N GLY A 75 -5.10 1.38 1.44
CA GLY A 75 -6.51 1.21 1.77
C GLY A 75 -7.05 -0.15 1.29
N LEU A 76 -6.72 -0.57 0.07
CA LEU A 76 -7.22 -1.80 -0.55
C LEU A 76 -6.80 -3.08 0.21
N ASP A 77 -5.57 -3.09 0.75
CA ASP A 77 -5.04 -4.20 1.56
C ASP A 77 -5.59 -4.24 2.99
N THR A 78 -6.20 -3.14 3.42
CA THR A 78 -6.66 -2.95 4.79
C THR A 78 -7.99 -3.66 5.06
N ARG A 79 -8.02 -4.50 6.09
CA ARG A 79 -9.20 -5.30 6.47
C ARG A 79 -10.02 -4.62 7.56
N TRP A 80 -11.29 -4.37 7.27
CA TRP A 80 -12.22 -3.71 8.20
C TRP A 80 -12.40 -4.46 9.52
N GLY A 81 -12.39 -5.80 9.47
CA GLY A 81 -12.48 -6.64 10.67
C GLY A 81 -11.31 -6.45 11.65
N GLU A 82 -10.11 -6.17 11.13
CA GLU A 82 -8.89 -5.96 11.92
C GLU A 82 -8.77 -4.49 12.39
N ILE A 83 -9.29 -3.54 11.60
CA ILE A 83 -9.28 -2.11 11.92
C ILE A 83 -10.35 -1.69 12.93
N LYS A 84 -11.55 -2.25 12.84
CA LYS A 84 -12.70 -1.82 13.66
C LYS A 84 -12.38 -1.73 15.17
N PRO A 85 -11.65 -2.67 15.80
CA PRO A 85 -11.28 -2.59 17.21
C PRO A 85 -10.33 -1.44 17.56
N VAL A 86 -9.50 -1.01 16.61
CA VAL A 86 -8.45 0.01 16.80
C VAL A 86 -8.79 1.37 16.21
N LEU A 87 -9.96 1.51 15.57
CA LEU A 87 -10.36 2.70 14.82
C LEU A 87 -10.17 4.01 15.59
N TRP A 88 -10.66 4.07 16.83
CA TRP A 88 -10.58 5.28 17.65
C TRP A 88 -9.14 5.60 18.08
N LYS A 89 -8.34 4.57 18.38
CA LYS A 89 -6.91 4.73 18.74
C LYS A 89 -6.14 5.30 17.54
N GLY A 90 -6.34 4.72 16.36
CA GLY A 90 -5.65 5.14 15.13
C GLY A 90 -6.08 6.52 14.66
N ALA A 91 -7.38 6.82 14.67
CA ALA A 91 -7.90 8.14 14.30
C ALA A 91 -7.39 9.25 15.22
N LEU A 92 -7.28 8.99 16.53
CA LEU A 92 -6.75 9.97 17.48
C LEU A 92 -5.24 10.20 17.28
N LEU A 93 -4.47 9.14 17.04
CA LEU A 93 -3.04 9.25 16.71
C LEU A 93 -2.82 10.01 15.39
N SER A 94 -3.63 9.72 14.37
CA SER A 94 -3.47 10.30 13.03
C SER A 94 -3.96 11.74 12.91
N THR A 95 -4.73 12.24 13.90
CA THR A 95 -5.25 13.62 13.90
C THR A 95 -4.64 14.44 15.03
N VAL A 96 -5.03 14.17 16.27
CA VAL A 96 -4.55 14.86 17.47
C VAL A 96 -3.07 14.58 17.68
N GLY A 97 -2.62 13.34 17.48
CA GLY A 97 -1.21 12.99 17.63
C GLY A 97 -0.29 13.73 16.65
N VAL A 98 -0.75 13.89 15.39
CA VAL A 98 -0.09 14.71 14.37
C VAL A 98 -0.04 16.18 14.79
N MET A 99 -1.15 16.72 15.29
CA MET A 99 -1.22 18.11 15.78
C MET A 99 -0.28 18.36 16.97
N ILE A 100 -0.26 17.46 17.96
CA ILE A 100 0.64 17.54 19.11
C ILE A 100 2.10 17.49 18.65
N THR A 101 2.43 16.57 17.73
CA THR A 101 3.79 16.47 17.17
C THR A 101 4.19 17.76 16.46
N THR A 102 3.28 18.32 15.65
CA THR A 102 3.48 19.59 14.95
C THR A 102 3.75 20.74 15.90
N ILE A 103 2.99 20.83 17.00
CA ILE A 103 3.18 21.87 18.01
C ILE A 103 4.53 21.72 18.70
N ILE A 104 4.86 20.53 19.22
CA ILE A 104 6.10 20.31 19.97
C ILE A 104 7.32 20.57 19.09
N VAL A 105 7.35 19.97 17.89
CA VAL A 105 8.49 20.14 16.98
C VAL A 105 8.52 21.54 16.40
N GLY A 106 7.36 22.16 16.15
CA GLY A 106 7.28 23.53 15.63
C GLY A 106 7.79 24.56 16.61
N TYR A 107 7.44 24.46 17.90
CA TYR A 107 8.02 25.33 18.93
C TYR A 107 9.52 25.08 19.10
N ALA A 108 9.97 23.82 19.07
CA ALA A 108 11.40 23.53 19.10
C ALA A 108 12.13 24.16 17.91
N ALA A 109 11.60 24.00 16.69
CA ALA A 109 12.15 24.58 15.48
C ALA A 109 12.16 26.11 15.52
N TYR A 110 11.14 26.75 16.10
CA TYR A 110 11.07 28.20 16.28
C TYR A 110 12.20 28.75 17.16
N PHE A 111 12.60 28.03 18.21
CA PHE A 111 13.72 28.44 19.08
C PHE A 111 15.10 28.06 18.53
N LEU A 112 15.16 27.01 17.70
CA LEU A 112 16.41 26.46 17.17
C LEU A 112 16.81 27.05 15.82
N LEU A 113 15.84 27.51 15.04
CA LEU A 113 16.02 28.12 13.73
C LEU A 113 15.54 29.55 13.79
N ASP A 114 16.08 30.39 12.91
CA ASP A 114 15.63 31.77 12.71
C ASP A 114 14.24 31.84 12.02
N PHE A 115 13.33 30.90 12.26
CA PHE A 115 12.05 30.81 11.55
C PHE A 115 10.98 31.65 12.25
N THR A 116 10.03 32.18 11.49
CA THR A 116 8.77 32.63 12.08
C THR A 116 8.02 31.42 12.68
N LEU A 117 7.12 31.66 13.63
CA LEU A 117 6.33 30.58 14.24
C LEU A 117 5.56 29.77 13.18
N GLN A 118 5.04 30.44 12.15
CA GLN A 118 4.29 29.80 11.07
C GLN A 118 5.19 28.91 10.20
N GLU A 119 6.39 29.36 9.84
CA GLU A 119 7.38 28.55 9.10
C GLU A 119 7.85 27.35 9.93
N ALA A 120 8.04 27.53 11.23
CA ALA A 120 8.44 26.46 12.13
C ALA A 120 7.33 25.40 12.31
N LEU A 121 6.08 25.84 12.46
CA LEU A 121 4.92 24.95 12.47
C LEU A 121 4.73 24.26 11.11
N LEU A 122 5.02 24.94 10.00
CA LEU A 122 4.96 24.36 8.66
C LEU A 122 6.00 23.25 8.50
N LEU A 123 7.26 23.51 8.88
CA LEU A 123 8.31 22.49 8.93
C LEU A 123 7.86 21.26 9.74
N ALA A 124 7.32 21.51 10.93
CA ALA A 124 6.87 20.46 11.84
C ALA A 124 5.67 19.68 11.30
N ALA A 125 4.72 20.34 10.65
CA ALA A 125 3.57 19.71 10.00
C ALA A 125 4.01 18.77 8.88
N ILE A 126 4.98 19.19 8.07
CA ILE A 126 5.53 18.38 6.98
C ILE A 126 6.16 17.09 7.52
N ILE A 127 6.98 17.17 8.58
CA ILE A 127 7.65 15.99 9.16
C ILE A 127 6.78 15.19 10.15
N SER A 128 5.50 15.56 10.33
CA SER A 128 4.61 14.92 11.30
C SER A 128 3.93 13.64 10.79
N SER A 129 3.93 13.37 9.47
CA SER A 129 3.41 12.14 8.86
C SER A 129 4.38 10.95 9.04
N THR A 130 3.85 9.74 9.18
CA THR A 130 4.64 8.49 9.35
C THR A 130 4.29 7.48 8.29
N ASP A 131 5.22 6.57 7.99
CA ASP A 131 5.09 5.59 6.90
C ASP A 131 5.14 4.15 7.41
N ALA A 132 3.97 3.51 7.45
CA ALA A 132 3.80 2.12 7.80
C ALA A 132 4.33 1.18 6.71
N ALA A 133 4.28 1.55 5.43
CA ALA A 133 4.77 0.68 4.35
C ALA A 133 6.28 0.46 4.49
N ALA A 134 7.04 1.52 4.81
CA ALA A 134 8.46 1.42 5.11
C ALA A 134 8.73 0.51 6.33
N VAL A 135 7.99 0.71 7.42
CA VAL A 135 8.09 -0.11 8.65
C VAL A 135 7.84 -1.58 8.34
N PHE A 136 6.73 -1.89 7.67
CA PHE A 136 6.34 -3.27 7.38
C PHE A 136 7.24 -3.91 6.32
N SER A 137 7.82 -3.14 5.40
CA SER A 137 8.86 -3.62 4.49
C SER A 137 10.08 -4.12 5.27
N VAL A 138 10.54 -3.37 6.28
CA VAL A 138 11.67 -3.80 7.12
C VAL A 138 11.30 -5.06 7.91
N LEU A 139 10.16 -5.05 8.61
CA LEU A 139 9.71 -6.18 9.40
C LEU A 139 9.59 -7.44 8.54
N ARG A 140 9.06 -7.29 7.32
CA ARG A 140 8.93 -8.37 6.34
C ARG A 140 10.29 -8.92 5.89
N SER A 141 11.26 -8.05 5.62
CA SER A 141 12.62 -8.45 5.24
C SER A 141 13.33 -9.28 6.32
N LYS A 142 12.95 -9.10 7.59
CA LYS A 142 13.46 -9.87 8.73
C LYS A 142 12.53 -10.99 9.20
N LYS A 143 11.48 -11.30 8.44
CA LYS A 143 10.48 -12.35 8.75
C LYS A 143 9.79 -12.16 10.11
N ILE A 144 9.61 -10.91 10.55
CA ILE A 144 8.95 -10.55 11.82
C ILE A 144 7.55 -10.01 11.53
N SER A 145 6.57 -10.42 12.32
CA SER A 145 5.25 -9.77 12.39
C SER A 145 5.02 -9.16 13.79
N LEU A 146 4.02 -8.29 13.93
CA LEU A 146 3.68 -7.66 15.22
C LEU A 146 2.47 -8.35 15.84
N LYS A 147 2.47 -8.50 17.17
CA LYS A 147 1.37 -9.13 17.92
C LYS A 147 0.08 -8.30 17.90
N GLY A 148 -1.04 -9.02 17.84
CA GLY A 148 -2.37 -8.50 18.14
C GLY A 148 -2.76 -7.27 17.32
N GLU A 149 -3.24 -6.25 18.02
CA GLU A 149 -3.77 -5.01 17.44
C GLU A 149 -2.70 -4.02 16.94
N LEU A 150 -1.41 -4.29 17.17
CA LEU A 150 -0.34 -3.35 16.83
C LEU A 150 -0.22 -3.10 15.32
N ARG A 151 -0.29 -4.17 14.53
CA ARG A 151 -0.23 -4.07 13.07
C ARG A 151 -1.38 -3.23 12.49
N PRO A 152 -2.66 -3.58 12.71
CA PRO A 152 -3.76 -2.80 12.15
C PRO A 152 -3.82 -1.38 12.70
N LEU A 153 -3.37 -1.15 13.94
CA LEU A 153 -3.27 0.19 14.50
C LEU A 153 -2.25 1.06 13.76
N LEU A 154 -1.06 0.53 13.49
CA LEU A 154 0.00 1.24 12.76
C LEU A 154 -0.35 1.46 11.27
N GLU A 155 -0.99 0.48 10.64
CA GLU A 155 -1.52 0.62 9.27
C GLU A 155 -2.57 1.74 9.21
N LEU A 156 -3.53 1.75 10.13
CA LEU A 156 -4.55 2.80 10.22
C LEU A 156 -3.94 4.18 10.53
N GLU A 157 -3.02 4.25 11.49
CA GLU A 157 -2.37 5.49 11.88
C GLU A 157 -1.66 6.12 10.69
N SER A 158 -0.80 5.36 10.00
CA SER A 158 -0.04 5.85 8.87
C SER A 158 -0.94 6.21 7.69
N GLY A 159 -1.86 5.33 7.29
CA GLY A 159 -2.77 5.61 6.17
C GLY A 159 -3.67 6.83 6.39
N SER A 160 -3.99 7.14 7.66
CA SER A 160 -4.86 8.27 8.01
C SER A 160 -4.11 9.56 8.35
N ASN A 161 -2.82 9.49 8.67
CA ASN A 161 -2.05 10.67 9.09
C ASN A 161 -1.55 11.51 7.90
N ASP A 162 -1.34 10.88 6.74
CA ASP A 162 -0.91 11.58 5.52
C ASP A 162 -1.93 12.67 5.10
N PRO A 163 -3.25 12.37 5.00
CA PRO A 163 -4.26 13.42 4.78
C PRO A 163 -4.22 14.56 5.79
N MET A 164 -3.94 14.26 7.07
CA MET A 164 -3.83 15.28 8.12
C MET A 164 -2.59 16.16 7.94
N ALA A 165 -1.44 15.57 7.65
CA ALA A 165 -0.19 16.30 7.39
C ALA A 165 -0.33 17.19 6.14
N ILE A 166 -0.97 16.69 5.09
CA ILE A 166 -1.29 17.45 3.87
C ILE A 166 -2.21 18.63 4.20
N PHE A 167 -3.28 18.39 4.97
CA PHE A 167 -4.19 19.45 5.42
C PHE A 167 -3.44 20.55 6.19
N LEU A 168 -2.63 20.17 7.19
CA LEU A 168 -1.88 21.13 8.01
C LEU A 168 -0.87 21.92 7.18
N THR A 169 -0.15 21.24 6.29
CA THR A 169 0.84 21.86 5.39
C THR A 169 0.17 22.89 4.49
N ALA A 170 -0.88 22.51 3.76
CA ALA A 170 -1.62 23.42 2.88
C ALA A 170 -2.24 24.59 3.66
N SER A 171 -2.78 24.33 4.85
CA SER A 171 -3.38 25.34 5.72
C SER A 171 -2.35 26.36 6.20
N LEU A 172 -1.17 25.91 6.64
CA LEU A 172 -0.10 26.78 7.12
C LEU A 172 0.51 27.60 5.98
N ILE A 173 0.68 27.01 4.79
CA ILE A 173 1.07 27.76 3.58
C ILE A 173 0.03 28.84 3.29
N GLY A 174 -1.27 28.51 3.34
CA GLY A 174 -2.35 29.47 3.14
C GLY A 174 -2.30 30.66 4.12
N LEU A 175 -2.01 30.40 5.40
CA LEU A 175 -1.85 31.44 6.43
C LEU A 175 -0.59 32.30 6.22
N ILE A 176 0.52 31.71 5.77
CA ILE A 176 1.75 32.43 5.45
C ILE A 176 1.55 33.35 4.24
N MET A 177 0.87 32.84 3.20
CA MET A 177 0.59 33.60 1.98
C MET A 177 -0.48 34.67 2.18
N ASN A 178 -1.42 34.46 3.12
CA ASN A 178 -2.51 35.39 3.41
C ASN A 178 -2.57 35.70 4.92
N PRO A 179 -1.71 36.59 5.45
CA PRO A 179 -1.66 36.89 6.89
C PRO A 179 -2.94 37.49 7.47
N ALA A 180 -3.83 38.03 6.62
CA ALA A 180 -5.13 38.56 7.03
C ALA A 180 -6.16 37.47 7.38
N SER A 181 -5.89 36.20 7.04
CA SER A 181 -6.77 35.09 7.36
C SER A 181 -6.71 34.73 8.84
N GLN A 182 -7.88 34.56 9.48
CA GLN A 182 -7.94 34.17 10.88
C GLN A 182 -7.63 32.67 11.05
N PRO A 183 -6.72 32.28 11.96
CA PRO A 183 -6.42 30.86 12.22
C PRO A 183 -7.64 30.03 12.65
N THR A 184 -8.67 30.66 13.21
CA THR A 184 -9.93 30.02 13.59
C THR A 184 -10.71 29.45 12.39
N ALA A 185 -10.49 29.98 11.18
CA ALA A 185 -11.08 29.47 9.95
C ALA A 185 -10.58 28.07 9.59
N LEU A 186 -9.45 27.62 10.16
CA LEU A 186 -8.93 26.27 9.92
C LEU A 186 -9.83 25.17 10.47
N ILE A 187 -10.59 25.43 11.53
CA ILE A 187 -11.47 24.44 12.15
C ILE A 187 -12.62 24.04 11.20
N PRO A 188 -13.44 24.98 10.67
CA PRO A 188 -14.48 24.61 9.70
C PRO A 188 -13.89 24.08 8.39
N MET A 189 -12.74 24.60 7.93
CA MET A 189 -12.06 24.06 6.75
C MET A 189 -11.62 22.60 6.94
N PHE A 190 -11.06 22.27 8.11
CA PHE A 190 -10.71 20.90 8.47
C PHE A 190 -11.94 19.99 8.45
N ALA A 191 -13.01 20.41 9.14
CA ALA A 191 -14.23 19.64 9.22
C ALA A 191 -14.83 19.38 7.82
N GLN A 192 -14.88 20.40 6.96
CA GLN A 192 -15.33 20.27 5.58
C GLN A 192 -14.44 19.33 4.77
N GLN A 193 -13.12 19.51 4.79
CA GLN A 193 -12.21 18.70 3.99
C GLN A 193 -12.24 17.22 4.38
N MET A 194 -12.26 16.93 5.68
CA MET A 194 -12.31 15.57 6.19
C MET A 194 -13.68 14.93 5.96
N ALA A 195 -14.78 15.66 6.18
CA ALA A 195 -16.12 15.15 5.94
C ALA A 195 -16.36 14.85 4.46
N LEU A 196 -16.02 15.77 3.55
CA LEU A 196 -16.14 15.54 2.11
C LEU A 196 -15.21 14.41 1.66
N GLY A 197 -13.96 14.38 2.15
CA GLY A 197 -13.04 13.26 1.88
C GLY A 197 -13.62 11.91 2.27
N ALA A 198 -14.22 11.81 3.47
CA ALA A 198 -14.83 10.58 3.94
C ALA A 198 -16.08 10.17 3.15
N VAL A 199 -16.97 11.12 2.89
CA VAL A 199 -18.22 10.88 2.15
C VAL A 199 -17.91 10.47 0.71
N PHE A 200 -17.06 11.22 0.00
CA PHE A 200 -16.69 10.88 -1.38
C PHE A 200 -15.89 9.59 -1.46
N GLY A 201 -14.97 9.34 -0.53
CA GLY A 201 -14.22 8.08 -0.49
C GLY A 201 -15.12 6.85 -0.35
N TYR A 202 -16.09 6.90 0.58
CA TYR A 202 -17.05 5.81 0.76
C TYR A 202 -17.96 5.63 -0.47
N ILE A 203 -18.54 6.72 -0.99
CA ILE A 203 -19.42 6.68 -2.16
C ILE A 203 -18.67 6.14 -3.37
N MET A 204 -17.47 6.64 -3.64
CA MET A 204 -16.66 6.22 -4.77
C MET A 204 -16.17 4.78 -4.64
N GLY A 205 -15.76 4.33 -3.45
CA GLY A 205 -15.42 2.93 -3.22
C GLY A 205 -16.58 1.98 -3.53
N ARG A 206 -17.80 2.35 -3.15
CA ARG A 206 -19.03 1.62 -3.51
C ARG A 206 -19.30 1.68 -5.02
N ALA A 207 -19.12 2.85 -5.63
CA ALA A 207 -19.31 3.05 -7.06
C ALA A 207 -18.33 2.23 -7.91
N VAL A 208 -17.09 2.07 -7.46
CA VAL A 208 -16.08 1.21 -8.10
C VAL A 208 -16.53 -0.24 -8.08
N VAL A 209 -16.90 -0.76 -6.90
CA VAL A 209 -17.40 -2.14 -6.75
C VAL A 209 -18.64 -2.38 -7.62
N PHE A 210 -19.58 -1.45 -7.60
CA PHE A 210 -20.79 -1.51 -8.43
C PHE A 210 -20.45 -1.55 -9.91
N SER A 211 -19.58 -0.64 -10.37
CA SER A 211 -19.15 -0.54 -11.76
C SER A 211 -18.49 -1.83 -12.23
N ILE A 212 -17.53 -2.37 -11.47
CA ILE A 212 -16.82 -3.62 -11.80
C ILE A 212 -17.80 -4.80 -11.91
N ASN A 213 -18.76 -4.91 -10.98
CA ASN A 213 -19.68 -6.04 -10.97
C ASN A 213 -20.78 -5.95 -12.05
N ARG A 214 -21.06 -4.74 -12.56
CA ARG A 214 -22.10 -4.50 -13.57
C ARG A 214 -21.55 -4.46 -14.98
N ILE A 215 -20.35 -3.91 -15.16
CA ILE A 215 -19.72 -3.78 -16.46
C ILE A 215 -19.19 -5.17 -16.87
N ARG A 216 -19.74 -5.71 -17.95
CA ARG A 216 -19.23 -6.93 -18.57
C ARG A 216 -18.27 -6.50 -19.66
N LEU A 217 -17.00 -6.37 -19.31
CA LEU A 217 -15.95 -6.03 -20.28
C LEU A 217 -15.49 -7.32 -20.95
N ASP A 218 -15.42 -7.30 -22.27
CA ASP A 218 -15.00 -8.46 -23.07
C ASP A 218 -13.52 -8.81 -22.81
N TYR A 219 -12.70 -7.81 -22.45
CA TYR A 219 -11.28 -7.96 -22.16
C TYR A 219 -10.98 -7.74 -20.68
N GLN A 220 -10.41 -8.75 -20.02
CA GLN A 220 -10.04 -8.68 -18.60
C GLN A 220 -9.04 -7.54 -18.29
N GLY A 221 -8.17 -7.21 -19.24
CA GLY A 221 -7.19 -6.12 -19.10
C GLY A 221 -7.79 -4.73 -18.96
N LEU A 222 -9.08 -4.54 -19.27
CA LEU A 222 -9.76 -3.26 -19.12
C LEU A 222 -10.21 -2.98 -17.67
N TYR A 223 -10.32 -4.01 -16.81
CA TYR A 223 -10.70 -3.83 -15.41
C TYR A 223 -9.67 -3.00 -14.61
N PRO A 224 -8.35 -3.26 -14.71
CA PRO A 224 -7.32 -2.40 -14.11
C PRO A 224 -7.36 -0.94 -14.59
N ILE A 225 -7.68 -0.72 -15.88
CA ILE A 225 -7.77 0.63 -16.45
C ILE A 225 -8.99 1.35 -15.88
N LEU A 226 -10.12 0.66 -15.75
CA LEU A 226 -11.32 1.19 -15.13
C LEU A 226 -11.07 1.61 -13.68
N THR A 227 -10.40 0.77 -12.89
CA THR A 227 -10.09 1.10 -11.50
C THR A 227 -9.16 2.30 -11.39
N VAL A 228 -8.06 2.33 -12.17
CA VAL A 228 -7.17 3.50 -12.26
C VAL A 228 -7.92 4.78 -12.59
N SER A 229 -8.81 4.74 -13.59
CA SER A 229 -9.62 5.89 -13.98
C SER A 229 -10.53 6.38 -12.85
N LEU A 230 -11.21 5.47 -12.15
CA LEU A 230 -12.10 5.82 -11.04
C LEU A 230 -11.34 6.33 -9.80
N ILE A 231 -10.11 5.85 -9.56
CA ILE A 231 -9.24 6.35 -8.50
C ILE A 231 -8.85 7.80 -8.78
N LEU A 232 -8.38 8.09 -9.99
CA LEU A 232 -8.03 9.46 -10.41
C LEU A 232 -9.25 10.38 -10.37
N LEU A 233 -10.42 9.90 -10.81
CA LEU A 233 -11.69 10.61 -10.70
C LEU A 233 -12.05 10.92 -9.24
N THR A 234 -11.86 9.95 -8.33
CA THR A 234 -12.13 10.12 -6.89
C THR A 234 -11.28 11.24 -6.31
N TYR A 235 -9.97 11.24 -6.59
CA TYR A 235 -9.08 12.30 -6.16
C TYR A 235 -9.50 13.66 -6.74
N GLY A 236 -9.61 13.75 -8.07
CA GLY A 236 -9.88 15.00 -8.77
C GLY A 236 -11.21 15.63 -8.37
N LEU A 237 -12.30 14.84 -8.37
CA LEU A 237 -13.63 15.33 -8.00
C LEU A 237 -13.68 15.81 -6.55
N THR A 238 -13.10 15.03 -5.63
CA THR A 238 -13.10 15.40 -4.21
C THR A 238 -12.30 16.68 -3.98
N SER A 239 -11.11 16.81 -4.59
CA SER A 239 -10.27 18.00 -4.45
C SER A 239 -10.92 19.24 -5.05
N VAL A 240 -11.60 19.14 -6.20
CA VAL A 240 -12.33 20.27 -6.82
C VAL A 240 -13.50 20.73 -5.95
N LEU A 241 -14.16 19.81 -5.25
CA LEU A 241 -15.26 20.13 -4.32
C LEU A 241 -14.79 20.64 -2.95
N GLY A 242 -13.47 20.84 -2.77
CA GLY A 242 -12.89 21.31 -1.52
C GLY A 242 -12.81 20.25 -0.42
N GLY A 243 -12.85 18.96 -0.79
CA GLY A 243 -12.58 17.83 0.08
C GLY A 243 -11.11 17.40 0.05
N ASN A 244 -10.70 16.57 1.02
CA ASN A 244 -9.37 15.96 1.00
C ASN A 244 -9.34 14.77 0.03
N GLY A 245 -8.79 14.97 -1.17
CA GLY A 245 -8.71 13.94 -2.21
C GLY A 245 -7.87 12.72 -1.81
N PHE A 246 -6.81 12.89 -1.02
CA PHE A 246 -6.00 11.78 -0.54
C PHE A 246 -6.76 10.89 0.45
N LEU A 247 -7.50 11.50 1.38
CA LEU A 247 -8.39 10.76 2.28
C LEU A 247 -9.47 10.01 1.51
N ALA A 248 -10.06 10.63 0.49
CA ALA A 248 -11.08 9.99 -0.32
C ALA A 248 -10.54 8.76 -1.06
N VAL A 249 -9.34 8.85 -1.63
CA VAL A 249 -8.71 7.72 -2.32
C VAL A 249 -8.36 6.59 -1.34
N TYR A 250 -7.79 6.90 -0.18
CA TYR A 250 -7.52 5.91 0.87
C TYR A 250 -8.80 5.18 1.31
N LEU A 251 -9.87 5.93 1.60
CA LEU A 251 -11.14 5.37 2.02
C LEU A 251 -11.89 4.65 0.90
N ALA A 252 -11.70 5.06 -0.36
CA ALA A 252 -12.21 4.32 -1.52
C ALA A 252 -11.52 2.96 -1.65
N GLY A 253 -10.19 2.91 -1.46
CA GLY A 253 -9.42 1.67 -1.36
C GLY A 253 -9.92 0.78 -0.24
N LEU A 254 -10.03 1.32 0.98
CA LEU A 254 -10.56 0.62 2.16
C LEU A 254 -11.96 0.05 1.92
N THR A 255 -12.85 0.86 1.35
CA THR A 255 -14.21 0.44 1.05
C THR A 255 -14.19 -0.69 0.02
N MET A 256 -13.50 -0.51 -1.12
CA MET A 256 -13.41 -1.51 -2.18
C MET A 256 -12.80 -2.83 -1.68
N GLY A 257 -11.71 -2.78 -0.92
CA GLY A 257 -11.01 -3.94 -0.38
C GLY A 257 -11.87 -4.82 0.52
N ASN A 258 -12.91 -4.24 1.14
CA ASN A 258 -13.82 -4.92 2.04
C ASN A 258 -15.12 -5.42 1.39
N TYR A 259 -15.29 -5.23 0.08
CA TYR A 259 -16.39 -5.84 -0.69
C TYR A 259 -15.91 -7.00 -1.58
N SER A 260 -16.84 -7.84 -2.01
CA SER A 260 -16.63 -8.85 -3.05
C SER A 260 -16.89 -8.27 -4.43
N PHE A 261 -15.97 -8.50 -5.36
CA PHE A 261 -16.09 -8.05 -6.75
C PHE A 261 -15.34 -8.99 -7.71
N ILE A 262 -15.70 -8.92 -8.99
CA ILE A 262 -15.11 -9.74 -10.04
C ILE A 262 -13.61 -9.44 -10.15
N HIS A 263 -12.78 -10.48 -10.32
CA HIS A 263 -11.31 -10.37 -10.44
C HIS A 263 -10.59 -9.75 -9.24
N LYS A 264 -11.19 -9.76 -8.03
CA LYS A 264 -10.62 -9.13 -6.82
C LYS A 264 -9.14 -9.40 -6.58
N ARG A 265 -8.71 -10.67 -6.55
CA ARG A 265 -7.30 -11.03 -6.29
C ARG A 265 -6.37 -10.43 -7.36
N SER A 266 -6.74 -10.52 -8.64
CA SER A 266 -5.96 -9.96 -9.75
C SER A 266 -5.85 -8.44 -9.66
N LEU A 267 -6.95 -7.74 -9.38
CA LEU A 267 -6.96 -6.29 -9.21
C LEU A 267 -6.15 -5.82 -7.99
N MET A 268 -6.22 -6.56 -6.87
CA MET A 268 -5.38 -6.27 -5.71
C MET A 268 -3.89 -6.39 -6.05
N HIS A 269 -3.47 -7.48 -6.69
CA HIS A 269 -2.06 -7.64 -7.12
C HIS A 269 -1.62 -6.58 -8.14
N TYR A 270 -2.50 -6.18 -9.05
CA TYR A 270 -2.21 -5.10 -9.99
C TYR A 270 -1.97 -3.77 -9.28
N HIS A 271 -2.84 -3.40 -8.33
CA HIS A 271 -2.68 -2.15 -7.58
C HIS A 271 -1.48 -2.17 -6.63
N ASP A 272 -1.15 -3.30 -6.01
CA ASP A 272 0.08 -3.48 -5.23
C ASP A 272 1.33 -3.29 -6.12
N SER A 273 1.35 -3.93 -7.30
CA SER A 273 2.45 -3.77 -8.27
C SER A 273 2.57 -2.32 -8.76
N LEU A 274 1.44 -1.65 -9.00
CA LEU A 274 1.41 -0.24 -9.41
C LEU A 274 1.91 0.67 -8.27
N ALA A 275 1.52 0.41 -7.02
CA ALA A 275 2.01 1.15 -5.86
C ALA A 275 3.53 1.01 -5.70
N TRP A 276 4.09 -0.19 -5.89
CA TRP A 276 5.54 -0.41 -5.91
C TRP A 276 6.26 0.39 -7.00
N MET A 277 5.71 0.38 -8.23
CA MET A 277 6.25 1.18 -9.33
C MET A 277 6.23 2.67 -8.98
N MET A 278 5.13 3.16 -8.42
CA MET A 278 4.97 4.54 -7.99
C MET A 278 5.90 4.91 -6.83
N GLN A 279 6.17 3.99 -5.90
CA GLN A 279 7.17 4.16 -4.85
C GLN A 279 8.58 4.32 -5.42
N ILE A 280 8.98 3.44 -6.34
CA ILE A 280 10.29 3.53 -7.00
C ILE A 280 10.42 4.87 -7.73
N ALA A 281 9.44 5.21 -8.58
CA ALA A 281 9.45 6.44 -9.36
C ALA A 281 9.53 7.68 -8.45
N MET A 282 8.72 7.73 -7.39
CA MET A 282 8.70 8.81 -6.42
C MET A 282 10.05 8.95 -5.69
N PHE A 283 10.56 7.88 -5.07
CA PHE A 283 11.81 7.97 -4.31
C PHE A 283 13.03 8.27 -5.18
N LEU A 284 13.09 7.74 -6.40
CA LEU A 284 14.13 8.11 -7.36
C LEU A 284 14.05 9.59 -7.73
N THR A 285 12.86 10.09 -8.06
CA THR A 285 12.65 11.51 -8.42
C THR A 285 13.02 12.45 -7.26
N LEU A 286 12.65 12.09 -6.04
CA LEU A 286 12.99 12.85 -4.84
C LEU A 286 14.49 12.80 -4.52
N GLY A 287 15.15 11.67 -4.77
CA GLY A 287 16.60 11.53 -4.64
C GLY A 287 17.34 12.37 -5.70
N LEU A 288 16.82 12.47 -6.91
CA LEU A 288 17.34 13.33 -7.96
C LEU A 288 17.17 14.83 -7.64
N LEU A 289 16.11 15.20 -6.92
CA LEU A 289 15.77 16.59 -6.61
C LEU A 289 16.69 17.22 -5.56
N VAL A 290 17.26 16.42 -4.65
CA VAL A 290 18.09 16.92 -3.57
C VAL A 290 19.53 17.14 -4.02
N PHE A 291 20.18 18.15 -3.44
CA PHE A 291 21.61 18.41 -3.59
C PHE A 291 22.32 18.04 -2.29
N PRO A 292 22.97 16.86 -2.19
CA PRO A 292 23.75 16.43 -1.03
C PRO A 292 24.66 17.49 -0.42
N TYR A 293 25.32 18.35 -1.22
CA TYR A 293 26.21 19.38 -0.67
C TYR A 293 25.45 20.39 0.22
N ARG A 294 24.16 20.62 -0.04
CA ARG A 294 23.29 21.53 0.75
C ARG A 294 22.85 20.92 2.07
N LEU A 295 22.96 19.60 2.24
CA LEU A 295 22.58 18.91 3.46
C LEU A 295 23.65 19.01 4.56
N ILE A 296 24.93 19.09 4.18
CA ILE A 296 26.06 19.09 5.12
C ILE A 296 26.00 20.29 6.09
N PRO A 297 25.79 21.55 5.64
CA PRO A 297 25.76 22.70 6.54
C PRO A 297 24.64 22.65 7.58
N ILE A 298 23.51 22.02 7.26
CA ILE A 298 22.34 21.92 8.14
C ILE A 298 22.27 20.59 8.90
N ALA A 299 23.27 19.71 8.76
CA ALA A 299 23.23 18.37 9.33
C ALA A 299 23.08 18.39 10.85
N GLY A 300 23.81 19.28 11.54
CA GLY A 300 23.76 19.39 13.01
C GLY A 300 22.36 19.76 13.52
N ILE A 301 21.75 20.79 12.94
CA ILE A 301 20.41 21.26 13.34
C ILE A 301 19.32 20.25 12.96
N SER A 302 19.43 19.64 11.78
CA SER A 302 18.48 18.63 11.30
C SER A 302 18.56 17.35 12.13
N LEU A 303 19.75 16.95 12.59
CA LEU A 303 19.93 15.83 13.50
C LEU A 303 19.28 16.11 14.87
N LEU A 304 19.43 17.34 15.38
CA LEU A 304 18.78 17.75 16.62
C LEU A 304 17.24 17.73 16.50
N ILE A 305 16.70 18.27 15.40
CA ILE A 305 15.25 18.22 15.13
C ILE A 305 14.78 16.77 15.02
N SER A 306 15.54 15.91 14.32
CA SER A 306 15.25 14.48 14.21
C SER A 306 15.22 13.81 15.57
N PHE A 307 16.20 14.12 16.43
CA PHE A 307 16.27 13.60 17.80
C PHE A 307 15.07 14.04 18.63
N LEU A 308 14.72 15.34 18.61
CA LEU A 308 13.56 15.87 19.32
C LEU A 308 12.27 15.23 18.83
N LEU A 309 12.13 15.04 17.51
CA LEU A 309 10.98 14.36 16.94
C LEU A 309 10.87 12.91 17.42
N MET A 310 11.98 12.15 17.40
CA MET A 310 11.99 10.72 17.71
C MET A 310 11.86 10.42 19.21
N PHE A 311 12.58 11.16 20.05
CA PHE A 311 12.70 10.86 21.48
C PHE A 311 11.79 11.71 22.37
N LEU A 312 11.25 12.82 21.87
CA LEU A 312 10.42 13.72 22.66
C LEU A 312 9.01 13.85 22.08
N ALA A 313 8.88 14.44 20.89
CA ALA A 313 7.56 14.78 20.33
C ALA A 313 6.69 13.55 20.08
N ARG A 314 7.27 12.50 19.45
CA ARG A 314 6.54 11.28 19.12
C ARG A 314 6.13 10.49 20.37
N PRO A 315 7.01 10.20 21.36
CA PRO A 315 6.59 9.57 22.61
C PRO A 315 5.52 10.36 23.38
N ILE A 316 5.66 11.69 23.49
CA ILE A 316 4.67 12.53 24.17
C ILE A 316 3.32 12.43 23.45
N SER A 317 3.31 12.60 22.13
CA SER A 317 2.10 12.51 21.30
C SER A 317 1.39 11.16 21.47
N VAL A 318 2.12 10.05 21.35
CA VAL A 318 1.56 8.71 21.50
C VAL A 318 1.05 8.46 22.92
N LEU A 319 1.80 8.87 23.95
CA LEU A 319 1.40 8.69 25.35
C LEU A 319 0.13 9.48 25.68
N LEU A 320 0.02 10.73 25.21
CA LEU A 320 -1.16 11.56 25.43
C LEU A 320 -2.39 11.02 24.69
N CYS A 321 -2.25 10.64 23.42
CA CYS A 321 -3.34 10.08 22.63
C CYS A 321 -3.79 8.71 23.18
N LEU A 322 -2.85 7.86 23.61
CA LEU A 322 -3.18 6.52 24.09
C LEU A 322 -3.47 6.46 25.60
N ALA A 323 -3.32 7.55 26.35
CA ALA A 323 -3.61 7.61 27.78
C ALA A 323 -5.02 7.14 28.16
N PRO A 324 -6.10 7.50 27.42
CA PRO A 324 -7.46 7.07 27.73
C PRO A 324 -7.71 5.57 27.52
N PHE A 325 -6.82 4.86 26.81
CA PHE A 325 -7.02 3.48 26.41
C PHE A 325 -6.22 2.50 27.27
N LYS A 326 -6.83 1.36 27.58
CA LYS A 326 -6.15 0.24 28.25
C LYS A 326 -5.19 -0.42 27.26
N MET A 327 -3.91 -0.04 27.33
CA MET A 327 -2.84 -0.54 26.47
C MET A 327 -1.55 -0.63 27.26
N PRO A 328 -0.82 -1.76 27.24
CA PRO A 328 0.39 -1.92 28.02
C PRO A 328 1.49 -0.96 27.53
N MET A 329 2.38 -0.56 28.44
CA MET A 329 3.43 0.42 28.13
C MET A 329 4.40 -0.05 27.05
N LYS A 330 4.65 -1.37 26.96
CA LYS A 330 5.51 -1.94 25.90
C LYS A 330 4.98 -1.61 24.51
N ASP A 331 3.67 -1.73 24.32
CA ASP A 331 3.00 -1.42 23.06
C ASP A 331 3.09 0.08 22.74
N ARG A 332 2.87 0.93 23.75
CA ARG A 332 2.98 2.40 23.59
C ARG A 332 4.40 2.83 23.22
N VAL A 333 5.42 2.21 23.82
CA VAL A 333 6.83 2.45 23.49
C VAL A 333 7.12 2.01 22.07
N LEU A 334 6.64 0.84 21.64
CA LEU A 334 6.82 0.38 20.27
C LEU A 334 6.16 1.33 19.27
N ILE A 335 4.90 1.74 19.49
CA ILE A 335 4.18 2.69 18.62
C ILE A 335 4.91 4.04 18.54
N SER A 336 5.47 4.49 19.66
CA SER A 336 6.29 5.69 19.70
C SER A 336 7.56 5.53 18.86
N TRP A 337 8.23 4.39 18.94
CA TRP A 337 9.46 4.12 18.21
C TRP A 337 9.26 3.91 16.70
N VAL A 338 8.14 3.28 16.32
CA VAL A 338 7.81 2.92 14.93
C VAL A 338 7.39 4.13 14.06
N GLY A 339 7.43 5.36 14.60
CA GLY A 339 7.13 6.61 13.89
C GLY A 339 8.17 7.00 12.82
N LEU A 340 8.51 6.08 11.92
CA LEU A 340 9.42 6.25 10.80
C LEU A 340 8.79 7.21 9.77
N ARG A 341 9.58 8.17 9.29
CA ARG A 341 9.16 9.18 8.30
C ARG A 341 9.43 8.66 6.89
N GLY A 342 8.41 8.63 6.04
CA GLY A 342 8.51 8.13 4.66
C GLY A 342 8.72 9.21 3.62
N SER A 343 8.22 8.96 2.42
CA SER A 343 8.28 9.89 1.27
C SER A 343 7.33 11.07 1.36
N VAL A 344 6.19 10.93 2.04
CA VAL A 344 5.15 11.95 2.07
C VAL A 344 5.66 13.29 2.60
N PRO A 345 6.43 13.36 3.70
CA PRO A 345 7.09 14.60 4.12
C PRO A 345 7.94 15.25 3.02
N ILE A 346 8.71 14.48 2.25
CA ILE A 346 9.57 15.03 1.20
C ILE A 346 8.72 15.63 0.07
N ILE A 347 7.64 14.97 -0.34
CA ILE A 347 6.68 15.54 -1.30
C ILE A 347 6.05 16.81 -0.72
N LEU A 348 5.61 16.78 0.53
CA LEU A 348 5.01 17.94 1.18
C LEU A 348 5.97 19.13 1.28
N ALA A 349 7.28 18.87 1.36
CA ALA A 349 8.30 19.91 1.35
C ALA A 349 8.45 20.61 -0.02
N THR A 350 7.92 20.06 -1.12
CA THR A 350 7.87 20.77 -2.40
C THR A 350 6.76 21.82 -2.45
N PHE A 351 5.73 21.72 -1.60
CA PHE A 351 4.63 22.68 -1.59
C PHE A 351 5.11 24.10 -1.18
N PRO A 352 5.90 24.27 -0.10
CA PRO A 352 6.51 25.56 0.22
C PRO A 352 7.43 26.10 -0.88
N LEU A 353 8.17 25.22 -1.57
CA LEU A 353 9.05 25.61 -2.68
C LEU A 353 8.24 26.21 -3.84
N LEU A 354 7.13 25.58 -4.22
CA LEU A 354 6.25 26.10 -5.27
C LEU A 354 5.44 27.33 -4.83
N ALA A 355 5.11 27.42 -3.54
CA ALA A 355 4.44 28.59 -2.98
C ALA A 355 5.36 29.83 -2.87
N GLY A 356 6.66 29.67 -3.09
CA GLY A 356 7.63 30.77 -3.02
C GLY A 356 7.89 31.27 -1.60
N ILE A 357 7.78 30.40 -0.59
CA ILE A 357 8.07 30.75 0.80
C ILE A 357 9.57 31.03 0.97
N GLN A 358 9.93 32.12 1.64
CA GLN A 358 11.32 32.61 1.73
C GLN A 358 12.32 31.53 2.24
N LYS A 359 11.93 30.73 3.23
CA LYS A 359 12.78 29.68 3.81
C LYS A 359 12.49 28.28 3.27
N ALA A 360 11.83 28.17 2.10
CA ALA A 360 11.40 26.90 1.53
C ALA A 360 12.56 25.93 1.22
N ASP A 361 13.69 26.40 0.69
CA ASP A 361 14.88 25.57 0.46
C ASP A 361 15.40 24.97 1.77
N THR A 362 15.47 25.77 2.83
CA THR A 362 15.91 25.31 4.15
C THR A 362 14.93 24.30 4.73
N ILE A 363 13.62 24.54 4.62
CA ILE A 363 12.58 23.59 5.03
C ILE A 363 12.75 22.27 4.28
N PHE A 364 12.90 22.31 2.95
CA PHE A 364 13.09 21.12 2.12
C PHE A 364 14.30 20.30 2.54
N ASN A 365 15.45 20.96 2.71
CA ASN A 365 16.68 20.27 3.09
C ASN A 365 16.60 19.67 4.51
N ILE A 366 15.99 20.38 5.48
CA ILE A 366 15.78 19.85 6.84
C ILE A 366 14.84 18.64 6.80
N VAL A 367 13.70 18.75 6.11
CA VAL A 367 12.74 17.65 5.96
C VAL A 367 13.41 16.42 5.37
N PHE A 368 14.14 16.60 4.27
CA PHE A 368 14.86 15.53 3.60
C PHE A 368 15.85 14.85 4.57
N PHE A 369 16.63 15.63 5.30
CA PHE A 369 17.59 15.10 6.27
C PHE A 369 16.91 14.36 7.43
N VAL A 370 15.79 14.88 7.93
CA VAL A 370 14.99 14.24 9.00
C VAL A 370 14.46 12.90 8.53
N VAL A 371 13.94 12.82 7.29
CA VAL A 371 13.48 11.56 6.69
C VAL A 371 14.65 10.58 6.55
N LEU A 372 15.78 11.02 5.99
CA LEU A 372 16.97 10.19 5.84
C LEU A 372 17.42 9.60 7.18
N THR A 373 17.51 10.45 8.22
CA THR A 373 17.89 10.04 9.57
C THR A 373 16.88 9.07 10.18
N SER A 374 15.57 9.35 10.06
CA SER A 374 14.51 8.50 10.58
C SER A 374 14.52 7.12 9.94
N VAL A 375 14.65 7.04 8.61
CA VAL A 375 14.69 5.78 7.86
C VAL A 375 15.96 4.98 8.20
N LEU A 376 17.11 5.64 8.37
CA LEU A 376 18.36 5.00 8.77
C LEU A 376 18.33 4.48 10.22
N VAL A 377 17.90 5.30 11.16
CA VAL A 377 17.96 5.01 12.61
C VAL A 377 16.77 4.17 13.05
N GLN A 378 15.55 4.60 12.79
CA GLN A 378 14.35 3.86 13.19
C GLN A 378 14.15 2.65 12.29
N GLY A 379 14.34 2.79 10.97
CA GLY A 379 14.16 1.69 10.02
C GLY A 379 15.01 0.47 10.36
N SER A 380 16.30 0.65 10.63
CA SER A 380 17.19 -0.48 10.98
C SER A 380 16.97 -1.02 12.41
N SER A 381 16.47 -0.20 13.34
CA SER A 381 16.31 -0.56 14.75
C SER A 381 14.93 -1.15 15.11
N ILE A 382 13.88 -0.95 14.31
CA ILE A 382 12.52 -1.47 14.58
C ILE A 382 12.51 -2.98 14.90
N PRO A 383 13.12 -3.88 14.09
CA PRO A 383 13.19 -5.30 14.40
C PRO A 383 13.86 -5.62 15.75
N PHE A 384 14.86 -4.84 16.13
CA PHE A 384 15.56 -5.01 17.40
C PHE A 384 14.68 -4.59 18.59
N VAL A 385 14.01 -3.43 18.48
CA VAL A 385 13.12 -2.92 19.54
C VAL A 385 11.90 -3.84 19.71
N ALA A 386 11.30 -4.31 18.62
CA ALA A 386 10.17 -5.24 18.67
C ALA A 386 10.52 -6.54 19.41
N ARG A 387 11.72 -7.11 19.13
CA ARG A 387 12.27 -8.28 19.83
C ARG A 387 12.50 -8.02 21.31
N ARG A 388 13.16 -6.91 21.65
CA ARG A 388 13.44 -6.52 23.04
C ARG A 388 12.19 -6.35 23.88
N LEU A 389 11.10 -5.87 23.27
CA LEU A 389 9.81 -5.69 23.94
C LEU A 389 8.97 -6.99 23.99
N GLY A 390 9.38 -8.04 23.27
CA GLY A 390 8.65 -9.31 23.19
C GLY A 390 7.34 -9.22 22.40
N LEU A 391 7.28 -8.28 21.43
CA LEU A 391 6.10 -7.97 20.63
C LEU A 391 6.13 -8.58 19.22
N GLU A 392 7.15 -9.40 18.92
CA GLU A 392 7.20 -10.18 17.69
C GLU A 392 6.22 -11.35 17.72
N ALA A 393 5.46 -11.51 16.65
CA ALA A 393 4.76 -12.74 16.34
C ALA A 393 5.52 -13.45 15.20
N PRO A 394 5.48 -14.80 15.13
CA PRO A 394 5.90 -15.49 13.92
C PRO A 394 5.08 -14.92 12.76
N MET A 395 5.74 -14.60 11.66
CA MET A 395 5.02 -14.33 10.43
C MET A 395 4.28 -15.62 10.09
N GLU A 396 2.95 -15.61 10.11
CA GLU A 396 2.21 -16.65 9.38
C GLU A 396 2.83 -16.62 8.00
N SER A 397 3.43 -17.72 7.58
CA SER A 397 3.79 -17.88 6.19
C SER A 397 2.50 -17.54 5.44
N VAL A 398 2.45 -16.38 4.80
CA VAL A 398 1.71 -16.28 3.55
C VAL A 398 2.31 -17.44 2.81
N SER A 399 1.58 -18.56 2.80
CA SER A 399 1.91 -19.77 2.03
C SER A 399 2.63 -19.24 0.83
N GLU A 400 3.93 -19.55 0.71
CA GLU A 400 4.78 -19.07 -0.35
C GLU A 400 3.91 -18.97 -1.57
N GLN A 401 3.74 -17.72 -2.05
CA GLN A 401 2.94 -17.37 -3.22
C GLN A 401 2.81 -18.61 -4.04
N GLU A 402 1.60 -19.22 -4.11
CA GLU A 402 1.29 -20.43 -4.88
C GLU A 402 2.36 -20.55 -5.93
N THR A 403 3.46 -21.25 -5.58
CA THR A 403 4.64 -21.09 -6.41
C THR A 403 4.13 -21.74 -7.66
N VAL A 404 4.31 -21.12 -8.81
CA VAL A 404 3.90 -21.79 -10.05
C VAL A 404 4.64 -23.16 -10.14
N ALA A 405 5.66 -23.37 -9.30
CA ALA A 405 6.33 -24.64 -8.98
C ALA A 405 5.66 -25.56 -7.91
N ASP A 406 4.84 -25.05 -6.98
CA ASP A 406 4.05 -25.81 -5.98
C ASP A 406 2.56 -25.89 -6.37
N ARG A 407 2.27 -25.70 -7.66
CA ARG A 407 1.33 -26.62 -8.31
C ARG A 407 1.98 -28.01 -8.32
N GLU A 408 2.14 -28.61 -7.15
CA GLU A 408 2.07 -30.07 -7.07
C GLU A 408 0.69 -30.41 -7.63
N VAL A 409 0.65 -30.72 -8.93
CA VAL A 409 -0.03 -31.85 -9.58
C VAL A 409 -1.41 -32.26 -9.03
N TRP A 410 -2.16 -31.37 -8.37
CA TRP A 410 -3.59 -31.52 -8.14
C TRP A 410 -4.29 -31.10 -9.43
N GLU A 411 -4.14 -32.00 -10.40
CA GLU A 411 -4.57 -31.94 -11.80
C GLU A 411 -5.90 -31.21 -12.00
N SER A 412 -5.92 -30.40 -13.05
CA SER A 412 -7.13 -29.81 -13.64
C SER A 412 -8.27 -30.83 -13.63
N LEU A 413 -9.41 -30.48 -13.01
CA LEU A 413 -10.63 -31.29 -13.09
C LEU A 413 -10.91 -31.67 -14.55
N VAL A 414 -10.78 -32.95 -14.86
CA VAL A 414 -11.04 -33.48 -16.19
C VAL A 414 -12.55 -33.59 -16.34
N LYS A 415 -13.06 -33.00 -17.42
CA LYS A 415 -14.48 -33.04 -17.75
C LYS A 415 -14.74 -34.27 -18.60
N LEU A 416 -15.40 -35.26 -18.02
CA LEU A 416 -15.82 -36.47 -18.72
C LEU A 416 -17.31 -36.38 -19.03
N LYS A 417 -17.73 -36.89 -20.18
CA LYS A 417 -19.14 -36.96 -20.58
C LYS A 417 -19.57 -38.43 -20.58
N VAL A 418 -20.70 -38.73 -19.95
CA VAL A 418 -21.29 -40.07 -20.00
C VAL A 418 -21.91 -40.27 -21.38
N ALA A 419 -21.29 -41.11 -22.21
CA ALA A 419 -21.79 -41.45 -23.54
C ALA A 419 -23.10 -42.25 -23.44
N SER A 420 -24.00 -42.07 -24.40
CA SER A 420 -25.33 -42.73 -24.37
C SER A 420 -25.27 -44.27 -24.44
N GLY A 421 -24.16 -44.83 -24.91
CA GLY A 421 -23.90 -46.29 -24.95
C GLY A 421 -22.91 -46.78 -23.89
N SER A 422 -22.56 -45.96 -22.90
CA SER A 422 -21.60 -46.33 -21.86
C SER A 422 -22.17 -47.37 -20.88
N ALA A 423 -21.32 -48.29 -20.43
CA ALA A 423 -21.64 -49.28 -19.40
C ALA A 423 -21.92 -48.67 -18.00
N ALA A 424 -21.70 -47.35 -17.85
CA ALA A 424 -21.97 -46.59 -16.65
C ALA A 424 -23.40 -46.02 -16.58
N VAL A 425 -24.13 -45.98 -17.71
CA VAL A 425 -25.51 -45.47 -17.75
C VAL A 425 -26.42 -46.40 -16.93
N GLY A 426 -27.16 -45.83 -15.98
CA GLY A 426 -28.07 -46.56 -15.10
C GLY A 426 -27.42 -47.19 -13.86
N LYS A 427 -26.09 -47.08 -13.70
CA LYS A 427 -25.37 -47.51 -12.50
C LYS A 427 -25.24 -46.40 -11.47
N GLN A 428 -25.19 -46.77 -10.20
CA GLN A 428 -24.83 -45.83 -9.14
C GLN A 428 -23.32 -45.58 -9.16
N ILE A 429 -22.88 -44.40 -8.70
CA ILE A 429 -21.45 -44.07 -8.60
C ILE A 429 -20.70 -45.10 -7.74
N ALA A 430 -21.32 -45.61 -6.68
CA ALA A 430 -20.74 -46.67 -5.84
C ALA A 430 -20.49 -47.99 -6.60
N ASP A 431 -21.27 -48.28 -7.64
CA ASP A 431 -21.18 -49.53 -8.41
C ASP A 431 -20.15 -49.46 -9.55
N LEU A 432 -19.52 -48.30 -9.77
CA LEU A 432 -18.56 -48.08 -10.84
C LEU A 432 -17.13 -48.56 -10.50
N ASN A 433 -16.93 -49.10 -9.29
CA ASN A 433 -15.63 -49.57 -8.79
C ASN A 433 -14.53 -48.54 -9.05
N ILE A 434 -14.83 -47.29 -8.71
CA ILE A 434 -13.97 -46.14 -8.93
C ILE A 434 -12.74 -46.27 -8.03
N PRO A 435 -11.52 -46.11 -8.55
CA PRO A 435 -10.30 -46.14 -7.75
C PRO A 435 -10.32 -45.13 -6.59
N ASP A 436 -9.69 -45.48 -5.45
CA ASP A 436 -9.70 -44.66 -4.23
C ASP A 436 -9.04 -43.27 -4.40
N ASP A 437 -8.22 -43.10 -5.43
CA ASP A 437 -7.56 -41.85 -5.82
C ASP A 437 -8.41 -40.98 -6.77
N THR A 438 -9.67 -41.36 -7.02
CA THR A 438 -10.56 -40.71 -7.98
C THR A 438 -11.76 -40.05 -7.30
N TRP A 439 -11.88 -38.74 -7.51
CA TRP A 439 -12.88 -37.88 -6.89
C TRP A 439 -13.76 -37.20 -7.93
N ILE A 440 -15.07 -37.48 -7.90
CA ILE A 440 -16.05 -36.75 -8.71
C ILE A 440 -16.51 -35.53 -7.91
N ALA A 441 -16.05 -34.34 -8.28
CA ALA A 441 -16.37 -33.10 -7.57
C ALA A 441 -17.79 -32.61 -7.86
N VAL A 442 -18.22 -32.65 -9.13
CA VAL A 442 -19.53 -32.14 -9.57
C VAL A 442 -20.07 -32.97 -10.73
N LEU A 443 -21.34 -33.34 -10.67
CA LEU A 443 -22.11 -33.87 -11.79
C LEU A 443 -23.01 -32.76 -12.34
N ARG A 444 -23.06 -32.58 -13.67
CA ARG A 444 -24.00 -31.67 -14.32
C ARG A 444 -24.94 -32.43 -15.22
N ARG A 445 -26.25 -32.30 -14.94
CA ARG A 445 -27.33 -32.88 -15.74
C ARG A 445 -28.20 -31.77 -16.28
N ASN A 446 -28.41 -31.72 -17.60
CA ASN A 446 -29.18 -30.66 -18.26
C ASN A 446 -28.74 -29.23 -17.85
N GLY A 447 -27.44 -29.03 -17.61
CA GLY A 447 -26.86 -27.75 -17.19
C GLY A 447 -26.90 -27.45 -15.69
N HIS A 448 -27.65 -28.22 -14.88
CA HIS A 448 -27.75 -28.02 -13.44
C HIS A 448 -26.69 -28.81 -12.66
N PRO A 449 -25.99 -28.19 -11.71
CA PRO A 449 -25.02 -28.89 -10.86
C PRO A 449 -25.74 -29.72 -9.80
N ILE A 450 -25.30 -30.97 -9.65
CA ILE A 450 -25.76 -31.94 -8.66
C ILE A 450 -24.53 -32.38 -7.87
N ARG A 451 -24.65 -32.40 -6.54
CA ARG A 451 -23.60 -32.96 -5.68
C ARG A 451 -23.65 -34.49 -5.82
N PRO A 452 -22.61 -35.13 -6.38
CA PRO A 452 -22.59 -36.58 -6.52
C PRO A 452 -22.44 -37.22 -5.14
N GLY A 453 -23.19 -38.29 -4.90
CA GLY A 453 -23.02 -39.21 -3.78
C GLY A 453 -23.02 -40.65 -4.29
N GLY A 454 -22.64 -41.61 -3.45
CA GLY A 454 -22.54 -43.02 -3.84
C GLY A 454 -23.81 -43.58 -4.49
N SER A 455 -24.99 -43.11 -4.06
CA SER A 455 -26.30 -43.50 -4.59
C SER A 455 -26.74 -42.76 -5.86
N THR A 456 -25.93 -41.84 -6.38
CA THR A 456 -26.28 -41.06 -7.57
C THR A 456 -26.19 -41.95 -8.80
N VAL A 457 -27.30 -42.12 -9.51
CA VAL A 457 -27.37 -42.89 -10.75
C VAL A 457 -26.94 -42.01 -11.93
N LEU A 458 -25.96 -42.47 -12.71
CA LEU A 458 -25.50 -41.77 -13.92
C LEU A 458 -26.48 -41.94 -15.08
N GLN A 459 -26.70 -40.87 -15.82
CA GLN A 459 -27.56 -40.82 -17.02
C GLN A 459 -26.74 -40.43 -18.25
N ALA A 460 -27.19 -40.89 -19.41
CA ALA A 460 -26.63 -40.48 -20.69
C ALA A 460 -26.63 -38.94 -20.82
N GLY A 461 -25.48 -38.37 -21.19
CA GLY A 461 -25.31 -36.92 -21.33
C GLY A 461 -24.91 -36.18 -20.05
N ASP A 462 -24.79 -36.86 -18.91
CA ASP A 462 -24.21 -36.27 -17.70
C ASP A 462 -22.76 -35.83 -17.96
N ARG A 463 -22.36 -34.69 -17.36
CA ARG A 463 -20.99 -34.18 -17.39
C ARG A 463 -20.39 -34.22 -15.99
N LEU A 464 -19.31 -34.97 -15.84
CA LEU A 464 -18.60 -35.20 -14.59
C LEU A 464 -17.34 -34.34 -14.57
N SER A 465 -17.12 -33.62 -13.47
CA SER A 465 -15.84 -32.97 -13.19
C SER A 465 -15.08 -33.85 -12.21
N VAL A 466 -14.05 -34.52 -12.71
CA VAL A 466 -13.33 -35.58 -11.99
C VAL A 466 -11.87 -35.19 -11.78
N GLN A 467 -11.36 -35.53 -10.61
CA GLN A 467 -9.93 -35.49 -10.28
C GLN A 467 -9.47 -36.92 -10.06
N SER A 468 -8.41 -37.36 -10.75
CA SER A 468 -7.95 -38.75 -10.74
C SER A 468 -6.56 -38.82 -11.34
N SER A 469 -5.69 -39.67 -10.81
CA SER A 469 -4.36 -39.90 -11.41
C SER A 469 -4.48 -40.49 -12.81
N GLY A 470 -3.48 -40.28 -13.68
CA GLY A 470 -3.54 -40.65 -15.10
C GLY A 470 -4.04 -42.08 -15.40
N GLN A 471 -3.57 -43.10 -14.66
CA GLN A 471 -4.01 -44.48 -14.88
C GLN A 471 -5.46 -44.73 -14.44
N SER A 472 -5.88 -44.15 -13.32
CA SER A 472 -7.25 -44.23 -12.80
C SER A 472 -8.24 -43.44 -13.66
N LEU A 473 -7.79 -42.32 -14.24
CA LEU A 473 -8.56 -41.51 -15.15
C LEU A 473 -8.88 -42.27 -16.45
N ASP A 474 -7.91 -43.00 -17.02
CA ASP A 474 -8.11 -43.80 -18.22
C ASP A 474 -9.08 -44.96 -17.98
N LEU A 475 -9.03 -45.59 -16.81
CA LEU A 475 -10.00 -46.60 -16.40
C LEU A 475 -11.42 -46.00 -16.32
N LEU A 476 -11.57 -44.87 -15.65
CA LEU A 476 -12.87 -44.20 -15.55
C LEU A 476 -13.37 -43.74 -16.93
N ARG A 477 -12.48 -43.20 -17.76
CA ARG A 477 -12.77 -42.79 -19.14
C ARG A 477 -13.29 -43.98 -19.96
N SER A 478 -12.65 -45.14 -19.86
CA SER A 478 -13.08 -46.35 -20.58
C SER A 478 -14.47 -46.86 -20.17
N GLN A 479 -14.92 -46.53 -18.96
CA GLN A 479 -16.25 -46.88 -18.48
C GLN A 479 -17.30 -45.86 -18.92
N LEU A 480 -16.95 -44.57 -18.98
CA LEU A 480 -17.87 -43.46 -19.26
C LEU A 480 -17.98 -43.10 -20.74
N GLU A 481 -16.94 -43.36 -21.53
CA GLU A 481 -16.84 -43.07 -22.95
C GLU A 481 -16.86 -44.39 -23.75
N THR A 482 -17.70 -44.46 -24.79
CA THR A 482 -17.64 -45.56 -25.76
C THR A 482 -16.45 -45.37 -26.69
N ARG A 483 -15.73 -46.44 -27.02
CA ARG A 483 -14.46 -46.46 -27.79
C ARG A 483 -14.56 -45.99 -29.26
N GLU A 484 -15.60 -45.25 -29.63
CA GLU A 484 -15.94 -44.81 -31.00
C GLU A 484 -15.98 -43.28 -31.16
N GLY A 485 -15.22 -42.51 -30.37
CA GLY A 485 -15.27 -41.04 -30.45
C GLY A 485 -13.94 -40.33 -30.20
N ALA A 486 -12.80 -40.96 -30.50
CA ALA A 486 -11.49 -40.34 -30.30
C ALA A 486 -11.04 -39.40 -31.45
N ASP A 487 -11.84 -39.25 -32.53
CA ASP A 487 -11.38 -38.56 -33.75
C ASP A 487 -12.13 -37.26 -34.12
N ASP A 488 -13.02 -36.72 -33.28
CA ASP A 488 -13.90 -35.61 -33.71
C ASP A 488 -13.74 -34.27 -32.96
N GLU A 489 -12.59 -33.99 -32.34
CA GLU A 489 -12.21 -32.61 -31.97
C GLU A 489 -10.71 -32.38 -32.20
N ALA A 490 -10.36 -31.97 -33.43
CA ALA A 490 -9.13 -31.26 -33.77
C ALA A 490 -9.37 -29.75 -33.84
#